data_AF-A0A1V5PY27-F1
#
_entry.id   AF-A0A1V5PY27-F1
#
_cell.length_a   1.000
_cell.length_b   1.000
_cell.length_c   1.000
_cell.angle_alpha   90.00
_cell.angle_beta   90.00
_cell.angle_gamma   90.00
#
_symmetry.space_group_name_H-M   'P 1'
#
loop_
_entity.id
_entity.type
_entity.pdbx_description
1 polymer ?
#
loop_
_entity_poly.entity_id
_entity_poly.type
_entity_poly.pdbx_seq_one_letter_code
_entity_poly.pdbx_strand_id
1 'polypeptide(L)'
;MSDWIAGPAAVLEAWMMGQAGGGAIADVLFGVVNPSGKLTETFPLKLADTPAFINYPGVNGKVQYGEGLFIGYRYYEMREQPVLFPFGYGGSYTTFAYSGLRVSAQNFRDVDGLTVSVEVTNNGSVAGKEIVQVYVHDKNAQVVRPLKELKGFAKVELQPGETKTVTVPLDFRAFAYYHPAYRRWITEGGEFDILVGASSADIRCTATVNLESTVELPCLLNRESTLREWLDDPRGKPVFEPFFNQMLAGMRAMFGGGEEGGIGMDVMGFLLDMPLRDVLEFQGNLLPMSADDIVAGLLQQVYG
;
A
#
# COMPACT_ATOMS: atom_id res chain seq x y z
N MET A 1 -15.37 -19.32 -15.34
CA MET A 1 -14.31 -20.15 -15.93
C MET A 1 -14.02 -21.39 -15.11
N SER A 2 -14.14 -21.34 -13.77
CA SER A 2 -13.87 -22.45 -12.85
C SER A 2 -14.51 -23.80 -13.23
N ASP A 3 -15.72 -23.79 -13.80
CA ASP A 3 -16.45 -25.01 -14.15
C ASP A 3 -15.81 -25.84 -15.28
N TRP A 4 -14.96 -25.22 -16.11
CA TRP A 4 -14.39 -25.88 -17.30
C TRP A 4 -12.88 -25.71 -17.44
N ILE A 5 -12.25 -24.82 -16.67
CA ILE A 5 -10.85 -24.41 -16.87
C ILE A 5 -9.83 -25.56 -16.73
N ALA A 6 -10.19 -26.62 -16.01
CA ALA A 6 -9.35 -27.81 -15.84
C ALA A 6 -9.38 -28.78 -17.04
N GLY A 7 -10.34 -28.62 -17.97
CA GLY A 7 -10.50 -29.50 -19.13
C GLY A 7 -9.54 -29.22 -20.29
N PRO A 8 -9.44 -27.98 -20.80
CA PRO A 8 -8.62 -27.69 -21.97
C PRO A 8 -7.12 -27.69 -21.64
N ALA A 9 -6.30 -28.11 -22.60
CA ALA A 9 -4.83 -28.06 -22.47
C ALA A 9 -4.26 -26.64 -22.61
N ALA A 10 -5.00 -25.73 -23.26
CA ALA A 10 -4.60 -24.35 -23.45
C ALA A 10 -5.84 -23.45 -23.54
N VAL A 11 -5.70 -22.22 -23.06
CA VAL A 11 -6.73 -21.17 -23.13
C VAL A 11 -6.08 -19.89 -23.62
N LEU A 12 -6.70 -19.25 -24.61
CA LEU A 12 -6.30 -17.94 -25.12
C LEU A 12 -7.43 -16.94 -24.80
N GLU A 13 -7.17 -16.04 -23.87
CA GLU A 13 -8.04 -14.89 -23.62
C GLU A 13 -7.75 -13.80 -24.66
N ALA A 14 -8.73 -13.53 -25.52
CA ALA A 14 -8.60 -12.61 -26.65
C ALA A 14 -9.41 -11.31 -26.46
N TRP A 15 -10.26 -11.17 -25.46
CA TRP A 15 -11.09 -9.97 -25.28
C TRP A 15 -11.90 -9.58 -26.53
N MET A 16 -12.13 -8.27 -26.71
CA MET A 16 -12.80 -7.69 -27.88
C MET A 16 -11.76 -7.21 -28.90
N MET A 17 -11.47 -8.03 -29.90
CA MET A 17 -10.33 -7.84 -30.82
C MET A 17 -10.55 -6.92 -32.02
N GLY A 18 -11.74 -6.34 -32.18
CA GLY A 18 -12.08 -5.55 -33.37
C GLY A 18 -11.98 -6.34 -34.69
N GLN A 19 -11.96 -5.64 -35.82
CA GLN A 19 -12.09 -6.24 -37.16
C GLN A 19 -10.93 -7.15 -37.59
N ALA A 20 -9.74 -6.98 -37.01
CA ALA A 20 -8.54 -7.77 -37.34
C ALA A 20 -8.36 -9.00 -36.43
N GLY A 21 -9.28 -9.24 -35.50
CA GLY A 21 -9.12 -10.25 -34.45
C GLY A 21 -8.94 -11.68 -34.95
N GLY A 22 -9.63 -12.07 -36.02
CA GLY A 22 -9.48 -13.41 -36.59
C GLY A 22 -8.06 -13.71 -37.06
N GLY A 23 -7.43 -12.75 -37.74
CA GLY A 23 -6.02 -12.87 -38.16
C GLY A 23 -5.07 -12.89 -36.98
N ALA A 24 -5.25 -11.99 -36.01
CA ALA A 24 -4.41 -11.93 -34.81
C ALA A 24 -4.46 -13.22 -33.98
N ILE A 25 -5.64 -13.83 -33.84
CA ILE A 25 -5.79 -15.13 -33.15
C ILE A 25 -5.05 -16.23 -33.93
N ALA A 26 -5.19 -16.28 -35.25
CA ALA A 26 -4.48 -17.26 -36.07
C ALA A 26 -2.96 -17.11 -35.93
N ASP A 27 -2.44 -15.88 -36.01
CA ASP A 27 -1.01 -15.61 -35.88
C ASP A 27 -0.45 -16.08 -34.52
N VAL A 28 -1.21 -15.89 -33.44
CA VAL A 28 -0.85 -16.40 -32.12
C VAL A 28 -0.91 -17.93 -32.09
N LEU A 29 -2.04 -18.54 -32.45
CA LEU A 29 -2.23 -20.00 -32.36
C LEU A 29 -1.22 -20.79 -33.20
N PHE A 30 -0.79 -20.26 -34.34
CA PHE A 30 0.22 -20.88 -35.21
C PHE A 30 1.65 -20.47 -34.88
N GLY A 31 1.88 -19.68 -33.83
CA GLY A 31 3.21 -19.26 -33.41
C GLY A 31 3.91 -18.27 -34.34
N VAL A 32 3.18 -17.68 -35.29
CA VAL A 32 3.68 -16.56 -36.12
C VAL A 32 4.00 -15.37 -35.22
N VAL A 33 3.19 -15.17 -34.17
CA VAL A 33 3.44 -14.20 -33.11
C VAL A 33 3.41 -14.90 -31.76
N ASN A 34 4.46 -14.69 -30.96
CA ASN A 34 4.50 -15.15 -29.57
C ASN A 34 3.58 -14.26 -28.69
N PRO A 35 2.61 -14.83 -27.94
CA PRO A 35 1.73 -14.05 -27.07
C PRO A 35 2.55 -13.35 -25.98
N SER A 36 2.18 -12.10 -25.70
CA SER A 36 2.88 -11.24 -24.74
C SER A 36 1.94 -10.26 -24.02
N GLY A 37 0.65 -10.59 -23.99
CA GLY A 37 -0.35 -9.89 -23.20
C GLY A 37 -0.23 -10.30 -21.74
N LYS A 38 -0.52 -9.37 -20.83
CA LYS A 38 -0.66 -9.62 -19.39
C LYS A 38 -2.03 -9.11 -18.96
N LEU A 39 -2.71 -9.81 -18.06
CA LEU A 39 -4.03 -9.46 -17.59
C LEU A 39 -4.03 -8.10 -16.89
N THR A 40 -4.97 -7.24 -17.29
CA THR A 40 -5.22 -5.95 -16.62
C THR A 40 -6.25 -6.06 -15.49
N GLU A 41 -6.84 -7.24 -15.31
CA GLU A 41 -7.85 -7.56 -14.31
C GLU A 41 -7.54 -8.90 -13.64
N THR A 42 -8.01 -9.08 -12.41
CA THR A 42 -7.93 -10.36 -11.71
C THR A 42 -9.14 -11.21 -12.06
N PHE A 43 -8.93 -12.49 -12.38
CA PHE A 43 -10.03 -13.42 -12.67
C PHE A 43 -10.34 -14.19 -11.37
N PRO A 44 -11.44 -13.86 -10.67
CA PRO A 44 -11.78 -14.53 -9.42
C PRO A 44 -12.25 -15.97 -9.65
N LEU A 45 -12.22 -16.80 -8.59
CA LEU A 45 -12.79 -18.15 -8.63
C LEU A 45 -14.32 -18.13 -8.77
N LYS A 46 -15.00 -17.17 -8.14
CA LYS A 46 -16.45 -16.93 -8.28
C LYS A 46 -16.76 -15.44 -8.15
N LEU A 47 -17.90 -15.01 -8.66
CA LEU A 47 -18.32 -13.60 -8.60
C LEU A 47 -18.42 -13.08 -7.16
N ALA A 48 -18.84 -13.93 -6.23
CA ALA A 48 -18.96 -13.60 -4.81
C ALA A 48 -17.63 -13.28 -4.10
N ASP A 49 -16.51 -13.63 -4.72
CA ASP A 49 -15.17 -13.33 -4.21
C ASP A 49 -14.72 -11.91 -4.54
N THR A 50 -15.45 -11.20 -5.42
CA THR A 50 -15.11 -9.83 -5.81
C THR A 50 -15.38 -8.85 -4.66
N PRO A 51 -14.50 -7.85 -4.44
CA PRO A 51 -14.62 -6.94 -3.31
C PRO A 51 -15.93 -6.12 -3.29
N ALA A 52 -16.49 -5.84 -4.46
CA ALA A 52 -17.72 -5.07 -4.61
C ALA A 52 -19.00 -5.91 -4.54
N PHE A 53 -18.92 -7.24 -4.38
CA PHE A 53 -20.07 -8.15 -4.55
C PHE A 53 -21.28 -7.78 -3.68
N ILE A 54 -21.05 -7.40 -2.43
CA ILE A 54 -22.13 -7.05 -1.49
C ILE A 54 -22.67 -5.63 -1.68
N ASN A 55 -21.92 -4.76 -2.37
CA ASN A 55 -22.24 -3.34 -2.54
C ASN A 55 -22.80 -3.00 -3.93
N TYR A 56 -22.64 -3.89 -4.90
CA TYR A 56 -23.12 -3.72 -6.28
C TYR A 56 -24.40 -4.53 -6.53
N PRO A 57 -25.42 -4.00 -7.24
CA PRO A 57 -25.47 -2.71 -7.95
C PRO A 57 -25.93 -1.53 -7.08
N GLY A 58 -25.88 -1.67 -5.76
CA GLY A 58 -26.32 -0.65 -4.81
C GLY A 58 -27.82 -0.71 -4.49
N VAL A 59 -28.28 0.25 -3.69
CA VAL A 59 -29.66 0.34 -3.22
C VAL A 59 -30.13 1.80 -3.33
N ASN A 60 -31.37 2.02 -3.75
CA ASN A 60 -31.98 3.36 -3.88
C ASN A 60 -31.16 4.33 -4.74
N GLY A 61 -30.59 3.83 -5.85
CA GLY A 61 -29.79 4.64 -6.78
C GLY A 61 -28.42 5.08 -6.25
N LYS A 62 -27.92 4.47 -5.17
CA LYS A 62 -26.60 4.75 -4.60
C LYS A 62 -25.79 3.46 -4.44
N VAL A 63 -24.52 3.51 -4.85
CA VAL A 63 -23.53 2.45 -4.66
C VAL A 63 -22.49 2.95 -3.66
N GLN A 64 -22.25 2.19 -2.60
CA GLN A 64 -21.19 2.50 -1.63
C GLN A 64 -19.93 1.70 -1.99
N TYR A 65 -18.80 2.38 -2.13
CA TYR A 65 -17.51 1.75 -2.43
C TYR A 65 -16.87 1.27 -1.11
N GLY A 66 -17.53 0.30 -0.47
CA GLY A 66 -17.16 -0.19 0.86
C GLY A 66 -15.83 -0.93 0.90
N GLU A 67 -15.34 -1.38 -0.25
CA GLU A 67 -14.02 -1.99 -0.40
C GLU A 67 -12.86 -0.98 -0.30
N GLY A 68 -13.14 0.32 -0.41
CA GLY A 68 -12.13 1.38 -0.29
C GLY A 68 -10.97 1.20 -1.28
N LEU A 69 -9.74 1.14 -0.77
CA LEU A 69 -8.53 0.96 -1.58
C LEU A 69 -8.34 -0.49 -2.08
N PHE A 70 -9.10 -1.44 -1.53
CA PHE A 70 -8.95 -2.86 -1.81
C PHE A 70 -9.79 -3.25 -3.03
N ILE A 71 -9.31 -2.85 -4.21
CA ILE A 71 -9.91 -3.16 -5.50
C ILE A 71 -8.96 -4.05 -6.31
N GLY A 72 -9.49 -5.11 -6.92
CA GLY A 72 -8.71 -6.06 -7.73
C GLY A 72 -7.66 -6.78 -6.89
N TYR A 73 -6.45 -6.98 -7.43
CA TYR A 73 -5.37 -7.71 -6.74
C TYR A 73 -5.03 -7.17 -5.35
N ARG A 74 -5.22 -5.85 -5.12
CA ARG A 74 -5.04 -5.24 -3.79
C ARG A 74 -5.89 -5.93 -2.72
N TYR A 75 -7.12 -6.30 -3.07
CA TYR A 75 -8.03 -7.04 -2.18
C TYR A 75 -7.62 -8.50 -2.03
N TYR A 76 -7.42 -9.20 -3.15
CA TYR A 76 -7.17 -10.64 -3.12
C TYR A 76 -5.88 -10.97 -2.37
N GLU A 77 -4.82 -10.18 -2.56
CA GLU A 77 -3.57 -10.39 -1.83
C GLU A 77 -3.69 -10.06 -0.35
N MET A 78 -4.34 -8.95 0.00
CA MET A 78 -4.56 -8.57 1.40
C MET A 78 -5.40 -9.62 2.16
N ARG A 79 -6.33 -10.26 1.45
CA ARG A 79 -7.20 -11.31 2.00
C ARG A 79 -6.62 -12.72 1.88
N GLU A 80 -5.43 -12.85 1.28
CA GLU A 80 -4.83 -14.15 0.92
C GLU A 80 -5.82 -15.05 0.15
N GLN A 81 -6.68 -14.45 -0.67
CA GLN A 81 -7.75 -15.14 -1.35
C GLN A 81 -7.28 -15.67 -2.71
N PRO A 82 -7.42 -16.97 -2.98
CA PRO A 82 -6.99 -17.55 -4.25
C PRO A 82 -7.85 -17.03 -5.42
N VAL A 83 -7.23 -16.95 -6.58
CA VAL A 83 -7.83 -16.47 -7.83
C VAL A 83 -7.48 -17.43 -8.97
N LEU A 84 -8.27 -17.44 -10.04
CA LEU A 84 -7.96 -18.27 -11.22
C LEU A 84 -6.72 -17.75 -11.94
N PHE A 85 -6.70 -16.45 -12.23
CA PHE A 85 -5.58 -15.79 -12.87
C PHE A 85 -5.32 -14.44 -12.19
N PRO A 86 -4.11 -14.22 -11.65
CA PRO A 86 -3.79 -13.00 -10.92
C PRO A 86 -3.56 -11.83 -11.88
N PHE A 87 -3.62 -10.61 -11.33
CA PHE A 87 -3.31 -9.40 -12.09
C PHE A 87 -1.90 -9.47 -12.68
N GLY A 88 -1.74 -9.01 -13.91
CA GLY A 88 -0.46 -9.02 -14.61
C GLY A 88 0.00 -10.41 -15.06
N TYR A 89 -0.82 -11.47 -14.95
CA TYR A 89 -0.48 -12.80 -15.47
C TYR A 89 -0.60 -12.88 -16.99
N GLY A 90 0.25 -13.66 -17.63
CA GLY A 90 0.12 -13.99 -19.05
C GLY A 90 1.26 -14.87 -19.52
N GLY A 91 0.92 -15.92 -20.27
CA GLY A 91 1.86 -16.89 -20.82
C GLY A 91 2.60 -16.39 -22.06
N SER A 92 3.64 -17.12 -22.44
CA SER A 92 4.46 -16.92 -23.63
C SER A 92 4.89 -18.28 -24.17
N TYR A 93 5.26 -18.36 -25.45
CA TYR A 93 5.89 -19.55 -26.04
C TYR A 93 7.38 -19.68 -25.72
N THR A 94 7.94 -18.69 -25.02
CA THR A 94 9.30 -18.76 -24.47
C THR A 94 9.28 -18.51 -22.97
N THR A 95 10.42 -18.69 -22.32
CA THR A 95 10.63 -18.43 -20.90
C THR A 95 11.62 -17.29 -20.70
N PHE A 96 11.45 -16.56 -19.61
CA PHE A 96 12.32 -15.45 -19.24
C PHE A 96 12.87 -15.66 -17.83
N ALA A 97 14.15 -15.38 -17.63
CA ALA A 97 14.83 -15.36 -16.34
C ALA A 97 15.12 -13.91 -15.93
N TYR A 98 15.06 -13.63 -14.64
CA TYR A 98 15.27 -12.31 -14.06
C TYR A 98 16.48 -12.40 -13.13
N SER A 99 17.41 -11.46 -13.25
CA SER A 99 18.62 -11.42 -12.42
C SER A 99 19.13 -10.01 -12.22
N GLY A 100 20.10 -9.84 -11.33
CA GLY A 100 20.86 -8.59 -11.21
C GLY A 100 20.00 -7.38 -10.87
N LEU A 101 18.98 -7.54 -10.00
CA LEU A 101 18.18 -6.42 -9.50
C LEU A 101 19.10 -5.38 -8.84
N ARG A 102 18.97 -4.13 -9.28
CA ARG A 102 19.70 -2.97 -8.76
C ARG A 102 18.73 -1.81 -8.58
N VAL A 103 19.01 -1.02 -7.56
CA VAL A 103 18.33 0.26 -7.30
C VAL A 103 19.37 1.37 -7.34
N SER A 104 18.99 2.57 -7.78
CA SER A 104 19.92 3.71 -7.91
C SER A 104 20.54 4.13 -6.58
N ALA A 105 19.82 3.97 -5.47
CA ALA A 105 20.31 4.21 -4.13
C ALA A 105 19.57 3.34 -3.10
N GLN A 106 20.26 2.95 -2.03
CA GLN A 106 19.65 2.23 -0.89
C GLN A 106 18.95 3.18 0.07
N ASN A 107 19.47 4.40 0.21
CA ASN A 107 18.86 5.50 0.93
C ASN A 107 18.65 6.64 -0.06
N PHE A 108 17.44 7.19 -0.15
CA PHE A 108 17.11 8.25 -1.10
C PHE A 108 16.04 9.17 -0.52
N ARG A 109 15.97 10.40 -1.03
CA ARG A 109 14.88 11.32 -0.69
C ARG A 109 13.75 11.18 -1.69
N ASP A 110 12.53 11.41 -1.23
CA ASP A 110 11.32 11.37 -2.05
C ASP A 110 11.36 12.27 -3.29
N VAL A 111 12.02 13.43 -3.21
CA VAL A 111 12.22 14.36 -4.32
C VAL A 111 13.21 13.87 -5.39
N ASP A 112 14.12 12.98 -5.02
CA ASP A 112 15.13 12.44 -5.95
C ASP A 112 14.58 11.24 -6.74
N GLY A 113 13.60 10.53 -6.17
CA GLY A 113 13.03 9.31 -6.73
C GLY A 113 14.01 8.13 -6.71
N LEU A 114 13.58 7.01 -7.30
CA LEU A 114 14.34 5.77 -7.34
C LEU A 114 14.30 5.17 -8.75
N THR A 115 15.45 4.73 -9.27
CA THR A 115 15.48 3.97 -10.52
C THR A 115 15.74 2.50 -10.23
N VAL A 116 14.85 1.64 -10.72
CA VAL A 116 14.95 0.17 -10.59
C VAL A 116 15.46 -0.41 -11.89
N SER A 117 16.51 -1.22 -11.84
CA SER A 117 17.10 -1.89 -13.00
C SER A 117 17.18 -3.39 -12.77
N VAL A 118 16.79 -4.19 -13.76
CA VAL A 118 16.85 -5.66 -13.70
C VAL A 118 17.29 -6.22 -15.05
N GLU A 119 18.06 -7.29 -15.04
CA GLU A 119 18.42 -8.02 -16.25
C GLU A 119 17.35 -9.06 -16.55
N VAL A 120 16.90 -9.09 -17.80
CA VAL A 120 15.93 -10.07 -18.29
C VAL A 120 16.57 -10.85 -19.43
N THR A 121 16.62 -12.17 -19.27
CA THR A 121 17.16 -13.09 -20.27
C THR A 121 16.03 -13.92 -20.86
N ASN A 122 15.93 -13.99 -22.19
CA ASN A 122 15.10 -15.00 -22.84
C ASN A 122 15.88 -16.32 -22.87
N ASN A 123 15.49 -17.28 -22.04
CA ASN A 123 16.18 -18.57 -21.91
C ASN A 123 15.43 -19.72 -22.62
N GLY A 124 14.40 -19.41 -23.41
CA GLY A 124 13.74 -20.38 -24.27
C GLY A 124 14.26 -20.36 -25.71
N SER A 125 13.55 -21.05 -26.60
CA SER A 125 13.99 -21.32 -27.98
C SER A 125 13.41 -20.39 -29.03
N VAL A 126 12.46 -19.51 -28.68
CA VAL A 126 11.80 -18.59 -29.61
C VAL A 126 11.89 -17.15 -29.12
N ALA A 127 11.90 -16.20 -30.05
CA ALA A 127 11.83 -14.78 -29.71
C ALA A 127 10.51 -14.47 -28.96
N GLY A 128 10.55 -13.51 -28.04
CA GLY A 128 9.38 -13.16 -27.25
C GLY A 128 9.49 -11.79 -26.62
N LYS A 129 8.37 -11.32 -26.07
CA LYS A 129 8.29 -10.06 -25.32
C LYS A 129 7.86 -10.33 -23.90
N GLU A 130 8.60 -9.79 -22.94
CA GLU A 130 8.27 -9.86 -21.52
C GLU A 130 7.87 -8.48 -21.00
N ILE A 131 6.97 -8.45 -20.01
CA ILE A 131 6.61 -7.23 -19.27
C ILE A 131 7.14 -7.38 -17.86
N VAL A 132 8.21 -6.64 -17.55
CA VAL A 132 8.73 -6.49 -16.19
C VAL A 132 7.78 -5.59 -15.42
N GLN A 133 7.29 -6.06 -14.28
CA GLN A 133 6.38 -5.33 -13.41
C GLN A 133 7.09 -4.99 -12.10
N VAL A 134 7.01 -3.73 -11.67
CA VAL A 134 7.63 -3.21 -10.45
C VAL A 134 6.52 -2.78 -9.50
N TYR A 135 6.49 -3.46 -8.35
CA TYR A 135 5.58 -3.19 -7.24
C TYR A 135 6.34 -2.58 -6.07
N VAL A 136 5.65 -1.75 -5.29
CA VAL A 136 6.17 -1.16 -4.05
C VAL A 136 5.31 -1.63 -2.88
N HIS A 137 5.96 -2.10 -1.83
CA HIS A 137 5.35 -2.39 -0.53
C HIS A 137 5.95 -1.44 0.52
N ASP A 138 5.09 -0.82 1.30
CA ASP A 138 5.44 0.04 2.42
C ASP A 138 5.36 -0.78 3.71
N LYS A 139 6.50 -1.01 4.39
CA LYS A 139 6.55 -1.94 5.54
C LYS A 139 5.89 -1.37 6.78
N ASN A 140 5.89 -0.04 6.94
CA ASN A 140 5.55 0.64 8.18
C ASN A 140 4.57 1.80 7.94
N ALA A 141 3.67 1.66 6.96
CA ALA A 141 2.67 2.67 6.64
C ALA A 141 1.80 2.99 7.87
N GLN A 142 1.61 4.28 8.17
CA GLN A 142 0.71 4.70 9.27
C GLN A 142 -0.77 4.48 8.94
N VAL A 143 -1.10 4.44 7.64
CA VAL A 143 -2.45 4.16 7.15
C VAL A 143 -2.56 2.75 6.59
N VAL A 144 -3.79 2.24 6.57
CA VAL A 144 -4.09 0.97 5.91
C VAL A 144 -3.80 1.08 4.41
N ARG A 145 -2.87 0.25 3.92
CA ARG A 145 -2.47 0.18 2.50
C ARG A 145 -2.60 -1.25 1.97
N PRO A 146 -2.76 -1.44 0.65
CA PRO A 146 -2.58 -2.74 0.01
C PRO A 146 -1.19 -3.32 0.31
N LEU A 147 -1.09 -4.65 0.35
CA LEU A 147 0.18 -5.35 0.56
C LEU A 147 1.26 -4.85 -0.40
N LYS A 148 0.94 -4.71 -1.69
CA LYS A 148 1.84 -4.07 -2.65
C LYS A 148 1.03 -3.39 -3.75
N GLU A 149 1.66 -2.46 -4.43
CA GLU A 149 1.04 -1.70 -5.50
C GLU A 149 1.95 -1.61 -6.72
N LEU A 150 1.44 -1.90 -7.91
CA LEU A 150 2.15 -1.69 -9.18
C LEU A 150 2.46 -0.19 -9.34
N LYS A 151 3.74 0.16 -9.44
CA LYS A 151 4.20 1.55 -9.64
C LYS A 151 4.92 1.78 -10.96
N GLY A 152 5.29 0.71 -11.67
CA GLY A 152 5.83 0.84 -13.02
C GLY A 152 5.92 -0.50 -13.72
N PHE A 153 6.03 -0.46 -15.05
CA PHE A 153 6.31 -1.63 -15.86
C PHE A 153 7.01 -1.24 -17.14
N ALA A 154 7.73 -2.18 -17.74
CA ALA A 154 8.37 -1.98 -19.03
C ALA A 154 8.31 -3.28 -19.85
N LYS A 155 8.03 -3.13 -21.14
CA LYS A 155 7.98 -4.23 -22.10
C LYS A 155 9.28 -4.30 -22.88
N VAL A 156 9.89 -5.48 -22.93
CA VAL A 156 11.16 -5.72 -23.62
C VAL A 156 11.02 -6.89 -24.59
N GLU A 157 11.59 -6.74 -25.78
CA GLU A 157 11.68 -7.80 -26.79
C GLU A 157 13.07 -8.43 -26.75
N LEU A 158 13.11 -9.77 -26.76
CA LEU A 158 14.34 -10.55 -26.59
C LEU A 158 14.40 -11.71 -27.58
N GLN A 159 15.51 -11.84 -28.29
CA GLN A 159 15.87 -13.03 -29.06
C GLN A 159 16.25 -14.20 -28.12
N PRO A 160 16.20 -15.46 -28.58
CA PRO A 160 16.67 -16.60 -27.79
C PRO A 160 18.11 -16.41 -27.28
N GLY A 161 18.32 -16.58 -25.98
CA GLY A 161 19.61 -16.37 -25.31
C GLY A 161 20.01 -14.91 -25.08
N GLU A 162 19.23 -13.93 -25.56
CA GLU A 162 19.51 -12.51 -25.37
C GLU A 162 19.20 -12.08 -23.92
N THR A 163 20.04 -11.22 -23.37
CA THR A 163 19.83 -10.52 -22.10
C THR A 163 19.77 -9.02 -22.34
N LYS A 164 18.76 -8.34 -21.79
CA LYS A 164 18.67 -6.87 -21.77
C LYS A 164 18.43 -6.37 -20.35
N THR A 165 19.00 -5.21 -20.03
CA THR A 165 18.66 -4.48 -18.81
C THR A 165 17.39 -3.67 -19.03
N VAL A 166 16.41 -3.87 -18.15
CA VAL A 166 15.16 -3.10 -18.10
C VAL A 166 15.23 -2.13 -16.95
N THR A 167 14.91 -0.87 -17.22
CA THR A 167 14.96 0.23 -16.24
C THR A 167 13.59 0.86 -16.08
N VAL A 168 13.15 1.02 -14.83
CA VAL A 168 11.85 1.61 -14.47
C VAL A 168 12.09 2.73 -13.44
N PRO A 169 11.85 4.00 -13.80
CA PRO A 169 11.91 5.11 -12.85
C PRO A 169 10.65 5.12 -11.97
N LEU A 170 10.86 5.34 -10.67
CA LEU A 170 9.84 5.51 -9.64
C LEU A 170 9.97 6.92 -9.07
N ASP A 171 8.94 7.73 -9.25
CA ASP A 171 8.91 9.10 -8.74
C ASP A 171 8.29 9.17 -7.33
N PHE A 172 8.12 10.38 -6.81
CA PHE A 172 7.42 10.65 -5.56
C PHE A 172 6.09 9.89 -5.40
N ARG A 173 5.28 9.78 -6.46
CA ARG A 173 3.97 9.12 -6.41
C ARG A 173 4.05 7.60 -6.29
N ALA A 174 5.22 7.01 -6.60
CA ALA A 174 5.45 5.60 -6.38
C ALA A 174 5.39 5.23 -4.88
N PHE A 175 5.83 6.14 -4.02
CA PHE A 175 5.91 5.90 -2.57
C PHE A 175 4.75 6.56 -1.81
N ALA A 176 4.16 7.61 -2.38
CA ALA A 176 3.12 8.39 -1.74
C ALA A 176 1.76 7.69 -1.61
N TYR A 177 1.00 8.12 -0.61
CA TYR A 177 -0.45 7.88 -0.49
C TYR A 177 -1.20 9.21 -0.29
N TYR A 178 -2.51 9.22 -0.51
CA TYR A 178 -3.32 10.43 -0.31
C TYR A 178 -3.78 10.51 1.15
N HIS A 179 -3.31 11.53 1.87
CA HIS A 179 -3.68 11.73 3.26
C HIS A 179 -4.93 12.62 3.35
N PRO A 180 -6.07 12.12 3.88
CA PRO A 180 -7.34 12.83 3.84
C PRO A 180 -7.34 14.13 4.67
N ALA A 181 -6.69 14.14 5.85
CA ALA A 181 -6.62 15.34 6.68
C ALA A 181 -5.81 16.47 6.01
N TYR A 182 -4.62 16.16 5.47
CA TYR A 182 -3.79 17.12 4.72
C TYR A 182 -4.29 17.45 3.31
N ARG A 183 -5.25 16.67 2.80
CA ARG A 183 -5.85 16.77 1.46
C ARG A 183 -4.82 16.77 0.32
N ARG A 184 -3.72 16.04 0.50
CA ARG A 184 -2.60 16.00 -0.45
C ARG A 184 -1.94 14.62 -0.45
N TRP A 185 -1.17 14.35 -1.51
CA TRP A 185 -0.27 13.19 -1.54
C TRP A 185 0.93 13.47 -0.66
N ILE A 186 1.29 12.50 0.17
CA ILE A 186 2.44 12.59 1.07
C ILE A 186 3.24 11.29 1.00
N THR A 187 4.51 11.39 1.32
CA THR A 187 5.45 10.30 1.56
C THR A 187 5.75 10.24 3.04
N GLU A 188 5.89 9.03 3.57
CA GLU A 188 6.40 8.79 4.91
C GLU A 188 7.83 8.27 4.79
N GLY A 189 8.70 8.70 5.70
CA GLY A 189 10.04 8.15 5.79
C GLY A 189 9.99 6.72 6.34
N GLY A 190 10.81 5.82 5.81
CA GLY A 190 10.86 4.44 6.26
C GLY A 190 11.30 3.44 5.19
N GLU A 191 11.14 2.16 5.52
CA GLU A 191 11.55 1.05 4.66
C GLU A 191 10.46 0.65 3.66
N PHE A 192 10.85 0.54 2.39
CA PHE A 192 10.00 0.06 1.31
C PHE A 192 10.65 -1.15 0.63
N ASP A 193 9.85 -2.16 0.32
CA ASP A 193 10.28 -3.24 -0.56
C ASP A 193 9.92 -2.92 -2.01
N ILE A 194 10.91 -3.06 -2.88
CA ILE A 194 10.81 -3.02 -4.33
C ILE A 194 10.71 -4.46 -4.81
N LEU A 195 9.53 -4.85 -5.32
CA LEU A 195 9.27 -6.20 -5.80
C LEU A 195 9.18 -6.21 -7.32
N VAL A 196 10.03 -7.00 -7.96
CA VAL A 196 10.09 -7.13 -9.43
C VAL A 196 9.60 -8.51 -9.83
N GLY A 197 8.63 -8.56 -10.72
CA GLY A 197 7.97 -9.80 -11.12
C GLY A 197 7.50 -9.83 -12.57
N ALA A 198 7.02 -11.01 -12.97
CA ALA A 198 6.35 -11.25 -14.26
C ALA A 198 4.82 -11.19 -14.14
N SER A 199 4.29 -11.17 -12.92
CA SER A 199 2.89 -10.89 -12.55
C SER A 199 2.81 -10.47 -11.08
N SER A 200 1.64 -10.06 -10.59
CA SER A 200 1.43 -9.75 -9.15
C SER A 200 1.70 -10.95 -8.22
N ALA A 201 1.54 -12.18 -8.73
CA ALA A 201 1.77 -13.43 -7.98
C ALA A 201 3.11 -14.12 -8.32
N ASP A 202 3.87 -13.62 -9.29
CA ASP A 202 5.18 -14.18 -9.71
C ASP A 202 6.26 -13.11 -9.51
N ILE A 203 6.62 -12.90 -8.24
CA ILE A 203 7.71 -12.02 -7.82
C ILE A 203 9.02 -12.80 -7.84
N ARG A 204 10.03 -12.26 -8.52
CA ARG A 204 11.28 -12.96 -8.81
C ARG A 204 12.49 -12.32 -8.16
N CYS A 205 12.44 -11.01 -7.92
CA CYS A 205 13.51 -10.28 -7.25
C CYS A 205 12.90 -9.28 -6.28
N THR A 206 13.56 -9.08 -5.13
CA THR A 206 13.16 -8.10 -4.11
C THR A 206 14.39 -7.34 -3.65
N ALA A 207 14.23 -6.04 -3.41
CA ALA A 207 15.21 -5.21 -2.72
C ALA A 207 14.49 -4.31 -1.72
N THR A 208 15.03 -4.15 -0.52
CA THR A 208 14.55 -3.16 0.45
C THR A 208 15.33 -1.87 0.27
N VAL A 209 14.65 -0.73 0.34
CA VAL A 209 15.24 0.62 0.31
C VAL A 209 14.67 1.46 1.45
N ASN A 210 15.39 2.50 1.85
CA ASN A 210 14.96 3.44 2.88
C ASN A 210 14.71 4.81 2.26
N LEU A 211 13.50 5.32 2.46
CA LEU A 211 13.03 6.62 1.98
C LEU A 211 13.15 7.66 3.09
N GLU A 212 13.75 8.80 2.78
CA GLU A 212 13.66 10.01 3.58
C GLU A 212 12.59 10.94 2.99
N SER A 213 11.50 11.14 3.73
CA SER A 213 10.46 12.09 3.33
C SER A 213 10.95 13.52 3.59
N THR A 214 10.82 14.39 2.59
CA THR A 214 11.14 15.82 2.70
C THR A 214 9.87 16.66 2.89
N VAL A 215 8.71 16.03 3.00
CA VAL A 215 7.43 16.72 3.15
C VAL A 215 7.29 17.27 4.56
N GLU A 216 7.37 18.60 4.69
CA GLU A 216 6.97 19.29 5.91
C GLU A 216 5.43 19.36 6.00
N LEU A 217 4.86 18.52 6.84
CA LEU A 217 3.41 18.48 7.08
C LEU A 217 3.03 19.49 8.16
N PRO A 218 1.97 20.30 7.96
CA PRO A 218 1.49 21.21 9.01
C PRO A 218 1.03 20.40 10.23
N CYS A 219 1.09 20.98 11.42
CA CYS A 219 0.51 20.32 12.60
C CYS A 219 -1.03 20.27 12.45
N LEU A 220 -1.62 19.10 12.72
CA LEU A 220 -3.08 18.89 12.69
C LEU A 220 -3.74 19.04 14.07
N LEU A 221 -2.94 19.22 15.12
CA LEU A 221 -3.45 19.32 16.48
C LEU A 221 -4.42 20.48 16.62
N ASN A 222 -5.55 20.18 17.22
CA ASN A 222 -6.59 21.16 17.50
C ASN A 222 -7.17 20.90 18.89
N ARG A 223 -8.20 21.66 19.27
CA ARG A 223 -8.78 21.59 20.61
C ARG A 223 -9.39 20.22 20.94
N GLU A 224 -9.82 19.49 19.92
CA GLU A 224 -10.44 18.17 20.04
C GLU A 224 -9.42 17.03 19.86
N SER A 225 -8.13 17.35 19.71
CA SER A 225 -7.11 16.33 19.52
C SER A 225 -6.95 15.44 20.75
N THR A 226 -6.87 14.14 20.48
CA THR A 226 -6.71 13.08 21.48
C THR A 226 -5.32 13.09 22.09
N LEU A 227 -5.17 12.52 23.29
CA LEU A 227 -3.85 12.37 23.91
C LEU A 227 -2.85 11.64 22.98
N ARG A 228 -3.33 10.63 22.25
CA ARG A 228 -2.53 9.88 21.27
C ARG A 228 -2.04 10.78 20.14
N GLU A 229 -2.92 11.57 19.54
CA GLU A 229 -2.53 12.51 18.48
C GLU A 229 -1.48 13.52 18.98
N TRP A 230 -1.60 14.02 20.22
CA TRP A 230 -0.60 14.89 20.82
C TRP A 230 0.76 14.22 21.01
N LEU A 231 0.80 12.92 21.35
CA LEU A 231 2.03 12.16 21.54
C LEU A 231 2.67 11.68 20.23
N ASP A 232 1.87 11.49 19.18
CA ASP A 232 2.33 11.05 17.86
C ASP A 232 2.75 12.22 16.96
N ASP A 233 2.23 13.44 17.20
CA ASP A 233 2.63 14.63 16.45
C ASP A 233 4.08 15.07 16.80
N PRO A 234 4.99 15.24 15.83
CA PRO A 234 6.39 15.60 16.08
C PRO A 234 6.59 16.94 16.80
N ARG A 235 5.63 17.87 16.69
CA ARG A 235 5.66 19.19 17.35
C ARG A 235 4.86 19.18 18.65
N GLY A 236 3.79 18.41 18.70
CA GLY A 236 2.97 18.20 19.88
C GLY A 236 3.69 17.45 20.98
N LYS A 237 4.40 16.36 20.63
CA LYS A 237 5.01 15.46 21.61
C LYS A 237 5.97 16.18 22.56
N PRO A 238 6.95 17.01 22.11
CA PRO A 238 7.87 17.68 23.03
C PRO A 238 7.18 18.64 24.01
N VAL A 239 6.05 19.23 23.59
CA VAL A 239 5.27 20.17 24.41
C VAL A 239 4.37 19.41 25.39
N PHE A 240 3.78 18.31 24.95
CA PHE A 240 2.76 17.58 25.70
C PHE A 240 3.31 16.47 26.61
N GLU A 241 4.39 15.79 26.21
CA GLU A 241 4.95 14.64 26.92
C GLU A 241 5.33 14.95 28.39
N PRO A 242 5.91 16.12 28.75
CA PRO A 242 6.16 16.46 30.15
C PRO A 242 4.87 16.53 30.96
N PHE A 243 3.81 17.12 30.40
CA PHE A 243 2.51 17.24 31.03
C PHE A 243 1.83 15.87 31.16
N PHE A 244 1.88 15.06 30.10
CA PHE A 244 1.35 13.70 30.08
C PHE A 244 2.01 12.80 31.16
N ASN A 245 3.33 12.89 31.32
CA ASN A 245 4.05 12.14 32.34
C ASN A 245 3.67 12.55 33.77
N GLN A 246 3.45 13.85 34.01
CA GLN A 246 2.95 14.33 35.31
C GLN A 246 1.53 13.82 35.58
N MET A 247 0.66 13.86 34.57
CA MET A 247 -0.70 13.34 34.66
C MET A 247 -0.71 11.83 34.98
N LEU A 248 0.10 11.05 34.27
CA LEU A 248 0.28 9.61 34.53
C LEU A 248 0.79 9.32 35.95
N ALA A 249 1.77 10.09 36.42
CA ALA A 249 2.29 9.94 37.78
C ALA A 249 1.21 10.25 38.84
N GLY A 250 0.41 11.30 38.61
CA GLY A 250 -0.73 11.66 39.46
C GLY A 250 -1.82 10.59 39.49
N MET A 251 -2.16 10.01 38.34
CA MET A 251 -3.12 8.90 38.26
C MET A 251 -2.61 7.64 38.97
N ARG A 252 -1.33 7.27 38.80
CA ARG A 252 -0.73 6.15 39.53
C ARG A 252 -0.74 6.35 41.04
N ALA A 253 -0.53 7.58 41.50
CA ALA A 253 -0.60 7.93 42.93
C ALA A 253 -2.04 7.89 43.48
N MET A 254 -3.04 8.25 42.67
CA MET A 254 -4.46 8.24 43.07
C MET A 254 -5.10 6.85 43.05
N PHE A 255 -4.74 6.01 42.07
CA PHE A 255 -5.33 4.68 41.87
C PHE A 255 -4.53 3.54 42.51
N GLY A 256 -3.44 3.84 43.21
CA GLY A 256 -2.67 2.89 44.02
C GLY A 256 -1.75 2.00 43.18
N GLY A 257 -0.44 2.11 43.42
CA GLY A 257 0.53 1.13 42.95
C GLY A 257 0.34 -0.20 43.66
N GLY A 258 -0.38 -1.12 43.03
CA GLY A 258 -0.48 -2.52 43.43
C GLY A 258 -0.30 -3.40 42.21
N GLU A 259 0.77 -4.19 42.20
CA GLU A 259 0.83 -5.41 41.40
C GLU A 259 -0.39 -6.27 41.77
N GLU A 260 -1.06 -6.81 40.76
CA GLU A 260 -2.22 -7.72 40.82
C GLU A 260 -3.60 -7.13 41.18
N GLY A 261 -4.32 -6.71 40.13
CA GLY A 261 -5.76 -6.95 39.98
C GLY A 261 -6.69 -5.77 40.32
N GLY A 262 -7.27 -5.13 39.29
CA GLY A 262 -8.43 -4.27 39.57
C GLY A 262 -9.01 -3.32 38.53
N ILE A 263 -8.47 -3.16 37.31
CA ILE A 263 -9.19 -2.47 36.21
C ILE A 263 -8.89 -3.24 34.91
N GLY A 264 -9.86 -4.02 34.45
CA GLY A 264 -9.73 -4.91 33.30
C GLY A 264 -9.61 -4.14 31.97
N MET A 265 -8.81 -4.71 31.07
CA MET A 265 -8.66 -4.37 29.64
C MET A 265 -8.79 -2.88 29.27
N ASP A 266 -7.63 -2.23 29.21
CA ASP A 266 -7.34 -1.09 28.34
C ASP A 266 -7.98 0.28 28.68
N VAL A 267 -8.13 0.60 29.96
CA VAL A 267 -8.48 1.99 30.38
C VAL A 267 -7.45 3.02 29.92
N MET A 268 -6.18 2.63 29.80
CA MET A 268 -5.16 3.52 29.22
C MET A 268 -5.34 3.72 27.72
N GLY A 269 -5.64 2.68 26.94
CA GLY A 269 -5.97 2.83 25.52
C GLY A 269 -7.22 3.70 25.33
N PHE A 270 -8.25 3.49 26.15
CA PHE A 270 -9.44 4.34 26.15
C PHE A 270 -9.11 5.82 26.38
N LEU A 271 -8.31 6.15 27.42
CA LEU A 271 -7.91 7.53 27.70
C LEU A 271 -7.08 8.12 26.57
N LEU A 272 -6.18 7.32 25.97
CA LEU A 272 -5.34 7.77 24.85
C LEU A 272 -6.17 8.21 23.64
N ASP A 273 -7.34 7.60 23.44
CA ASP A 273 -8.25 7.89 22.33
C ASP A 273 -9.29 8.98 22.69
N MET A 274 -9.25 9.53 23.91
CA MET A 274 -10.09 10.68 24.31
C MET A 274 -9.42 12.02 23.98
N PRO A 275 -10.19 13.06 23.62
CA PRO A 275 -9.69 14.43 23.53
C PRO A 275 -9.00 14.87 24.82
N LEU A 276 -7.83 15.51 24.71
CA LEU A 276 -7.10 16.03 25.87
C LEU A 276 -7.99 16.92 26.74
N ARG A 277 -8.81 17.76 26.10
CA ARG A 277 -9.80 18.63 26.75
C ARG A 277 -10.71 17.86 27.70
N ASP A 278 -11.30 16.76 27.24
CA ASP A 278 -12.24 15.96 28.02
C ASP A 278 -11.55 15.23 29.18
N VAL A 279 -10.32 14.75 28.95
CA VAL A 279 -9.49 14.14 30.01
C VAL A 279 -9.17 15.14 31.12
N LEU A 280 -8.91 16.39 30.76
CA LEU A 280 -8.70 17.48 31.71
C LEU A 280 -10.00 17.85 32.45
N GLU A 281 -11.14 17.88 31.78
CA GLU A 281 -12.43 18.14 32.43
C GLU A 281 -12.75 17.13 33.55
N PHE A 282 -12.33 15.86 33.41
CA PHE A 282 -12.46 14.87 34.50
C PHE A 282 -11.67 15.22 35.76
N GLN A 283 -10.60 16.01 35.66
CA GLN A 283 -9.82 16.45 36.83
C GLN A 283 -10.45 17.65 37.56
N GLY A 284 -11.44 18.31 36.94
CA GLY A 284 -12.23 19.37 37.55
C GLY A 284 -11.40 20.48 38.22
N ASN A 285 -11.72 20.80 39.47
CA ASN A 285 -11.12 21.91 40.23
C ASN A 285 -9.66 21.67 40.67
N LEU A 286 -9.04 20.54 40.33
CA LEU A 286 -7.63 20.26 40.66
C LEU A 286 -6.66 20.91 39.66
N LEU A 287 -7.17 21.42 38.54
CA LEU A 287 -6.36 22.08 37.53
C LEU A 287 -6.02 23.53 37.90
N PRO A 288 -4.81 24.01 37.54
CA PRO A 288 -4.39 25.38 37.82
C PRO A 288 -5.13 26.44 36.98
N MET A 289 -5.79 26.04 35.89
CA MET A 289 -6.61 26.87 35.01
C MET A 289 -7.64 25.99 34.26
N SER A 290 -8.52 26.59 33.45
CA SER A 290 -9.53 25.81 32.73
C SER A 290 -8.90 24.84 31.71
N ALA A 291 -9.57 23.71 31.43
CA ALA A 291 -9.11 22.75 30.42
C ALA A 291 -8.91 23.43 29.05
N ASP A 292 -9.81 24.35 28.67
CA ASP A 292 -9.71 25.11 27.43
C ASP A 292 -8.46 26.00 27.38
N ASP A 293 -8.09 26.65 28.49
CA ASP A 293 -6.90 27.50 28.56
C ASP A 293 -5.61 26.67 28.51
N ILE A 294 -5.58 25.51 29.16
CA ILE A 294 -4.44 24.58 29.09
C ILE A 294 -4.23 24.13 27.65
N VAL A 295 -5.28 23.64 26.99
CA VAL A 295 -5.21 23.17 25.60
C VAL A 295 -4.82 24.32 24.66
N ALA A 296 -5.40 25.51 24.83
CA ALA A 296 -5.03 26.69 24.04
C ALA A 296 -3.55 27.08 24.23
N GLY A 297 -3.04 27.03 25.46
CA GLY A 297 -1.64 27.32 25.77
C GLY A 297 -0.65 26.30 25.19
N LEU A 298 -1.04 25.01 25.16
CA LEU A 298 -0.26 23.97 24.49
C LEU A 298 -0.27 24.17 22.96
N LEU A 299 -1.44 24.46 22.37
CA LEU A 299 -1.53 24.71 20.93
C LEU A 299 -0.72 25.95 20.52
N GLN A 300 -0.69 27.00 21.35
CA GLN A 300 0.13 28.18 21.09
C GLN A 300 1.63 27.85 21.07
N GLN A 301 2.10 26.91 21.89
CA GLN A 301 3.50 26.45 21.86
C GLN A 301 3.83 25.60 20.63
N VAL A 302 2.84 24.90 20.07
CA VAL A 302 2.99 24.07 18.87
C VAL A 302 2.98 24.90 17.57
N TYR A 303 2.17 25.96 17.53
CA TYR A 303 2.00 26.83 16.36
C TYR A 303 2.82 28.14 16.41
N GLY A 304 3.40 28.48 17.56
CA GLY A 304 4.09 29.74 17.85
C GLY A 304 5.58 29.75 17.53
#